data_AF-A0AAI9TJV1-F1
#
_entry.id   AF-A0AAI9TJV1-F1
#
_cell.length_a   1.000
_cell.length_b   1.000
_cell.length_c   1.000
_cell.angle_alpha   90.00
_cell.angle_beta   90.00
_cell.angle_gamma   90.00
#
_symmetry.space_group_name_H-M   'P 1'
#
loop_
_entity.id
_entity.type
_entity.pdbx_description
1 polymer ?
#
loop_
_entity_poly.entity_id
_entity_poly.type
_entity_poly.pdbx_seq_one_letter_code
_entity_poly.pdbx_strand_id
1 'polypeptide(L)'
;QLPLDPVLYLTLVVDSVAPLFRIRQQKGIAGGGTAVQIPHPLTLRQRRRTAIKWILDASDKRRDALFANRVAAEVVAVAEGRSGVWEKRDQQHKIGISGRANLNTNVRR
;
A
#
# COMPACT_ATOMS: atom_id res chain seq x y z
N GLN A 1 -22.78 -2.13 8.49
CA GLN A 1 -22.70 -2.04 9.96
C GLN A 1 -21.30 -2.47 10.37
N LEU A 2 -20.64 -1.71 11.24
CA LEU A 2 -19.31 -2.08 11.74
C LEU A 2 -19.46 -3.31 12.65
N PRO A 3 -18.61 -4.35 12.53
CA PRO A 3 -18.70 -5.51 13.39
C PRO A 3 -18.41 -5.12 14.84
N LEU A 4 -19.14 -5.68 15.81
CA LEU A 4 -18.91 -5.45 17.24
C LEU A 4 -17.52 -5.92 17.71
N ASP A 5 -16.86 -6.77 16.93
CA ASP A 5 -15.52 -7.28 17.22
C ASP A 5 -14.44 -6.29 16.72
N PRO A 6 -13.71 -5.62 17.63
CA PRO A 6 -12.69 -4.64 17.25
C PRO A 6 -11.47 -5.26 16.55
N VAL A 7 -11.16 -6.54 16.83
CA VAL A 7 -10.02 -7.23 16.23
C VAL A 7 -10.32 -7.54 14.77
N LEU A 8 -11.52 -8.06 14.52
CA LEU A 8 -11.98 -8.34 13.17
C LEU A 8 -12.13 -7.04 12.37
N TYR A 9 -12.67 -5.98 12.99
CA TYR A 9 -12.77 -4.66 12.38
C TYR A 9 -11.42 -4.15 11.89
N LEU A 10 -10.41 -4.13 12.78
CA LEU A 10 -9.07 -3.67 12.42
C LEU A 10 -8.45 -4.54 11.32
N THR A 11 -8.66 -5.85 11.36
CA THR A 11 -8.14 -6.77 10.35
C THR A 11 -8.73 -6.49 8.96
N LEU A 12 -10.06 -6.29 8.88
CA LEU A 12 -10.73 -5.96 7.62
C LEU A 12 -10.26 -4.62 7.05
N VAL A 13 -10.15 -3.61 7.90
CA VAL A 13 -9.67 -2.27 7.49
C VAL A 13 -8.26 -2.37 6.93
N VAL A 14 -7.34 -3.03 7.63
CA VAL A 14 -5.95 -3.20 7.17
C VAL A 14 -5.88 -3.99 5.85
N ASP A 15 -6.63 -5.08 5.73
CA ASP A 15 -6.63 -5.92 4.53
C ASP A 15 -7.22 -5.20 3.31
N SER A 16 -8.20 -4.31 3.52
CA SER A 16 -8.85 -3.54 2.43
C SER A 16 -7.88 -2.62 1.70
N VAL A 17 -6.91 -2.03 2.41
CA VAL A 17 -5.94 -1.08 1.83
C VAL A 17 -4.59 -1.71 1.55
N ALA A 18 -4.42 -3.00 1.82
CA ALA A 18 -3.17 -3.68 1.61
C ALA A 18 -2.83 -3.80 0.12
N PRO A 19 -1.65 -3.31 -0.34
CA PRO A 19 -1.25 -3.42 -1.74
C PRO A 19 -0.91 -4.87 -2.07
N LEU A 20 -1.24 -5.32 -3.29
CA LEU A 20 -0.96 -6.70 -3.70
C LEU A 20 0.50 -6.94 -4.09
N PHE A 21 1.17 -5.89 -4.53
CA PHE A 21 2.54 -5.92 -5.02
C PHE A 21 3.27 -4.64 -4.64
N ARG A 22 4.60 -4.73 -4.66
CA ARG A 22 5.50 -3.57 -4.59
C ARG A 22 6.15 -3.35 -5.94
N ILE A 23 6.65 -2.15 -6.17
CA ILE A 23 7.38 -1.82 -7.39
C ILE A 23 8.87 -1.78 -7.06
N ARG A 24 9.67 -2.51 -7.85
CA ARG A 24 11.13 -2.45 -7.83
C ARG A 24 11.60 -1.69 -9.06
N GLN A 25 12.56 -0.78 -8.88
CA GLN A 25 13.26 -0.15 -9.98
C GLN A 25 14.43 -1.04 -10.38
N GLN A 26 14.44 -1.50 -11.63
CA GLN A 26 15.50 -2.34 -12.16
C GLN A 26 16.18 -1.61 -13.31
N LYS A 27 17.49 -1.40 -13.18
CA LYS A 27 18.29 -0.67 -14.17
C LYS A 27 18.79 -1.61 -15.26
N GLY A 28 18.92 -1.07 -16.48
CA GLY A 28 19.65 -1.72 -17.57
C GLY A 28 18.86 -2.74 -18.39
N ILE A 29 17.56 -2.94 -18.12
CA ILE A 29 16.73 -3.89 -18.88
C ILE A 29 16.34 -3.33 -20.26
N ALA A 30 16.00 -2.05 -20.34
CA ALA A 30 15.60 -1.41 -21.59
C ALA A 30 16.79 -0.82 -22.37
N GLY A 31 18.03 -1.11 -21.97
CA GLY A 31 19.23 -0.47 -22.49
C GLY A 31 19.46 0.95 -21.94
N GLY A 32 20.61 1.54 -22.23
CA GLY A 32 20.92 2.94 -21.94
C GLY A 32 20.98 3.34 -20.45
N GLY A 33 21.08 2.39 -19.51
CA GLY A 33 21.13 2.68 -18.07
C GLY A 33 19.81 3.13 -17.43
N THR A 34 18.72 3.13 -18.20
CA THR A 34 17.39 3.55 -17.72
C THR A 34 16.82 2.56 -16.69
N ALA A 35 16.14 3.09 -15.68
CA ALA A 35 15.45 2.30 -14.67
C ALA A 35 14.01 2.01 -15.11
N VAL A 36 13.62 0.75 -15.05
CA VAL A 36 12.29 0.27 -15.41
C VAL A 36 11.57 -0.21 -14.15
N GLN A 37 10.28 0.06 -14.09
CA GLN A 37 9.42 -0.35 -12.98
C GLN A 37 8.92 -1.77 -13.17
N ILE A 38 9.22 -2.64 -12.21
CA ILE A 38 8.82 -4.04 -12.21
C ILE A 38 7.95 -4.32 -10.98
N PRO A 39 6.68 -4.73 -11.16
CA PRO A 39 5.84 -5.14 -10.05
C PRO A 39 6.29 -6.51 -9.52
N HIS A 40 6.36 -6.64 -8.21
CA HIS A 40 6.70 -7.89 -7.53
C HIS A 40 5.64 -8.21 -6.46
N PRO A 41 5.05 -9.43 -6.46
CA PRO A 41 4.00 -9.78 -5.52
C PRO A 41 4.50 -9.72 -4.07
N LEU A 42 3.58 -9.39 -3.16
CA LEU A 42 3.84 -9.35 -1.72
C LEU A 42 3.17 -10.52 -1.01
N THR A 43 3.85 -11.08 -0.01
CA THR A 43 3.25 -12.07 0.89
C THR A 43 2.23 -11.41 1.83
N LEU A 44 1.27 -12.16 2.39
CA LEU A 44 0.24 -11.61 3.29
C LEU A 44 0.83 -10.76 4.44
N ARG A 45 1.91 -11.25 5.08
CA ARG A 45 2.61 -10.53 6.15
C ARG A 45 3.19 -9.21 5.65
N GLN A 46 3.76 -9.18 4.44
CA GLN A 46 4.31 -7.97 3.85
C GLN A 46 3.20 -6.98 3.50
N ARG A 47 2.10 -7.45 2.90
CA ARG A 47 0.92 -6.64 2.55
C ARG A 47 0.38 -5.89 3.76
N ARG A 48 0.07 -6.62 4.84
CA ARG A 48 -0.41 -6.04 6.11
C ARG A 48 0.58 -5.06 6.71
N ARG A 49 1.89 -5.39 6.71
CA ARG A 49 2.93 -4.47 7.20
C ARG A 49 2.95 -3.16 6.42
N THR A 50 2.83 -3.21 5.10
CA THR A 50 2.80 -2.01 4.25
C THR A 50 1.56 -1.16 4.52
N ALA A 51 0.38 -1.79 4.62
CA ALA A 51 -0.86 -1.11 4.96
C ALA A 51 -0.80 -0.41 6.32
N ILE A 52 -0.38 -1.13 7.37
CA ILE A 52 -0.23 -0.58 8.73
C ILE A 52 0.73 0.61 8.72
N LYS A 53 1.87 0.50 8.02
CA LYS A 53 2.82 1.62 7.91
C LYS A 53 2.16 2.85 7.27
N TRP A 54 1.37 2.67 6.21
CA TRP A 54 0.70 3.81 5.57
C TRP A 54 -0.36 4.45 6.47
N ILE A 55 -1.10 3.65 7.23
CA ILE A 55 -2.08 4.13 8.23
C ILE A 55 -1.35 4.93 9.31
N LEU A 56 -0.21 4.44 9.81
CA LEU A 56 0.60 5.17 10.79
C LEU A 56 1.13 6.50 10.22
N ASP A 57 1.73 6.48 9.03
CA ASP A 57 2.23 7.68 8.34
C ASP A 57 1.12 8.72 8.11
N ALA A 58 -0.13 8.28 7.88
CA ALA A 58 -1.29 9.16 7.74
C ALA A 58 -1.78 9.69 9.09
N SER A 59 -1.80 8.83 10.12
CA SER A 59 -2.20 9.20 11.48
C SER A 59 -1.28 10.26 12.09
N ASP A 60 0.02 10.23 11.79
CA ASP A 60 0.99 11.22 12.29
C ASP A 60 0.74 12.65 11.78
N LYS A 61 -0.01 12.79 10.67
CA LYS A 61 -0.38 14.11 10.12
C LYS A 61 -1.63 14.70 10.79
N ARG A 62 -2.34 13.94 11.64
CA ARG A 62 -3.50 14.46 12.39
C ARG A 62 -3.07 15.33 13.56
N ARG A 63 -3.94 16.27 13.94
CA ARG A 63 -3.70 17.25 15.01
C ARG A 63 -4.11 16.77 16.42
N ASP A 64 -4.50 15.50 16.60
CA ASP A 64 -4.91 15.01 17.94
C ASP A 64 -3.71 14.79 18.87
N ALA A 65 -3.89 15.10 20.16
CA ALA A 65 -2.81 15.04 21.15
C ALA A 65 -2.33 13.59 21.42
N LEU A 66 -3.26 12.65 21.57
CA LEU A 66 -2.95 11.26 21.90
C LEU A 66 -2.77 10.42 20.63
N PHE A 67 -1.67 9.67 20.56
CA PHE A 67 -1.37 8.78 19.44
C PHE A 67 -2.47 7.74 19.20
N ALA A 68 -3.00 7.14 20.27
CA ALA A 68 -4.10 6.16 20.17
C ALA A 68 -5.33 6.75 19.45
N ASN A 69 -5.67 8.01 19.75
CA ASN A 69 -6.81 8.70 19.14
C ASN A 69 -6.54 9.00 17.66
N ARG A 70 -5.32 9.46 17.31
CA ARG A 70 -4.93 9.70 15.91
C ARG A 70 -5.06 8.45 15.06
N VAL A 71 -4.59 7.30 15.58
CA VAL A 71 -4.65 6.01 14.89
C VAL A 71 -6.09 5.52 14.78
N ALA A 72 -6.87 5.58 15.85
CA ALA A 72 -8.28 5.17 15.84
C ALA A 72 -9.08 5.99 14.81
N ALA A 73 -8.88 7.31 14.78
CA ALA A 73 -9.49 8.19 13.79
C ALA A 73 -9.07 7.82 12.36
N GLU A 74 -7.82 7.38 12.14
CA GLU A 74 -7.36 6.97 10.80
C GLU A 74 -8.02 5.68 10.37
N VAL A 75 -8.09 4.69 11.27
CA VAL A 75 -8.73 3.41 10.99
C VAL A 75 -10.19 3.62 10.60
N VAL A 76 -10.92 4.51 11.29
CA VAL A 76 -12.29 4.87 10.93
C VAL A 76 -12.35 5.58 9.57
N ALA A 77 -11.49 6.57 9.33
CA ALA A 77 -11.45 7.27 8.05
C ALA A 77 -11.12 6.34 6.86
N VAL A 78 -10.28 5.33 7.09
CA VAL A 78 -9.98 4.29 6.11
C VAL A 78 -11.22 3.43 5.85
N ALA A 79 -11.90 2.97 6.90
CA ALA A 79 -13.11 2.15 6.78
C ALA A 79 -14.24 2.86 5.99
N GLU A 80 -14.32 4.18 6.11
CA GLU A 80 -15.29 5.01 5.40
C GLU A 80 -14.83 5.44 3.99
N GLY A 81 -13.62 5.06 3.56
CA GLY A 81 -13.11 5.42 2.24
C GLY A 81 -12.58 6.86 2.12
N ARG A 82 -12.47 7.61 3.22
CA ARG A 82 -12.09 9.03 3.23
C ARG A 82 -10.60 9.28 3.47
N SER A 83 -9.85 8.23 3.81
CA SER A 83 -8.41 8.32 4.05
C SER A 83 -7.61 8.47 2.74
N GLY A 84 -6.58 9.32 2.77
CA GLY A 84 -5.59 9.43 1.68
C GLY A 84 -4.76 8.16 1.45
N VAL A 85 -4.84 7.17 2.34
CA VAL A 85 -4.19 5.86 2.12
C VAL A 85 -4.80 5.14 0.90
N TRP A 86 -6.08 5.35 0.59
CA TRP A 86 -6.73 4.82 -0.61
C TRP A 86 -6.09 5.34 -1.89
N GLU A 87 -5.80 6.63 -1.95
CA GLU A 87 -5.11 7.23 -3.10
C GLU A 87 -3.70 6.62 -3.26
N LYS A 88 -2.98 6.42 -2.15
CA LYS A 88 -1.65 5.79 -2.17
C LYS A 88 -1.71 4.35 -2.70
N ARG A 89 -2.73 3.57 -2.31
CA ARG A 89 -2.98 2.22 -2.86
C ARG A 89 -3.26 2.28 -4.35
N ASP A 90 -4.10 3.19 -4.80
CA ASP A 90 -4.49 3.30 -6.20
C ASP A 90 -3.33 3.76 -7.08
N GLN A 91 -2.52 4.71 -6.62
CA GLN A 91 -1.29 5.12 -7.29
C GLN A 91 -0.33 3.93 -7.43
N GLN A 92 -0.10 3.18 -6.35
CA GLN A 92 0.73 1.97 -6.38
C GLN A 92 0.20 0.96 -7.41
N HIS A 93 -1.11 0.75 -7.46
CA HIS A 93 -1.73 -0.18 -8.39
C HIS A 93 -1.65 0.28 -9.85
N LYS A 94 -1.93 1.57 -10.13
CA LYS A 94 -1.79 2.16 -11.46
C LYS A 94 -0.38 2.02 -12.02
N ILE A 95 0.61 2.33 -11.18
CA ILE A 95 2.03 2.20 -11.56
C ILE A 95 2.39 0.74 -11.84
N GLY A 96 1.91 -0.20 -11.02
CA GLY A 96 2.14 -1.62 -11.29
C GLY A 96 1.48 -2.14 -12.56
N ILE A 97 0.27 -1.65 -12.89
CA ILE A 97 -0.42 -2.00 -14.15
C ILE A 97 0.40 -1.53 -15.35
N SER A 98 0.92 -0.28 -15.30
CA SER A 98 1.82 0.26 -16.33
C SER A 98 3.09 -0.59 -16.48
N GLY A 99 3.67 -1.03 -15.36
CA GLY A 99 4.86 -1.86 -15.33
C GLY A 99 4.68 -3.33 -15.73
N ARG A 100 3.46 -3.81 -16.03
CA ARG A 100 3.19 -5.23 -16.37
C ARG A 100 3.98 -5.70 -17.60
N ALA A 101 4.17 -4.83 -18.59
CA ALA A 101 4.92 -5.15 -19.81
C ALA A 101 6.38 -5.53 -19.52
N ASN A 102 6.94 -5.04 -18.40
CA ASN A 102 8.34 -5.24 -18.03
C ASN A 102 8.61 -6.56 -17.31
N LEU A 103 7.60 -7.42 -17.14
CA LEU A 103 7.78 -8.74 -16.50
C LEU A 103 8.44 -9.77 -17.43
N ASN A 104 8.17 -9.67 -18.73
CA ASN A 104 8.62 -10.64 -19.74
C ASN A 104 9.87 -10.18 -20.49
N THR A 105 10.46 -9.04 -20.12
CA THR A 105 11.68 -8.54 -20.75
C THR A 105 12.84 -9.40 -20.27
N ASN A 106 13.16 -10.42 -21.08
CA ASN A 106 14.30 -11.29 -20.85
C ASN A 106 15.57 -10.45 -20.77
N VAL A 107 16.13 -10.39 -19.55
CA VAL A 107 17.50 -9.94 -19.31
C VAL A 107 18.39 -10.94 -20.04
N ARG A 108 18.81 -10.63 -21.27
CA ARG A 108 20.02 -11.25 -21.81
C ARG A 108 21.14 -10.80 -20.89
N ARG A 109 21.57 -11.70 -20.00
CA ARG A 109 22.79 -11.54 -19.20
C ARG A 109 24.00 -11.46 -20.13
#